data_AF-A0A0L7QTL7-F1
#
_entry.id   AF-A0A0L7QTL7-F1
#
_cell.length_a   1.000
_cell.length_b   1.000
_cell.length_c   1.000
_cell.angle_alpha   90.00
_cell.angle_beta   90.00
_cell.angle_gamma   90.00
#
_symmetry.space_group_name_H-M   'P 1'
#
loop_
_entity.id
_entity.type
_entity.pdbx_description
1 polymer ?
#
loop_
_entity_poly.entity_id
_entity_poly.type
_entity_poly.pdbx_seq_one_letter_code
_entity_poly.pdbx_strand_id
1 'polypeptide(L)'
;MRFLMFILMVIAAFTVVLPVRNKPGTCSKWKGKCYAYEDCCRYLVCPTYEGRCVLKPGIIVPGEDTRPIGDGPFPPGYPDF
;
A
#
# COMPACT_ATOMS: atom_id res chain seq x y z
N MET A 1 -33.33 -23.15 9.13
CA MET A 1 -33.01 -21.79 9.66
C MET A 1 -31.69 -21.71 10.43
N ARG A 2 -31.22 -22.78 11.09
CA ARG A 2 -29.96 -22.76 11.88
C ARG A 2 -28.68 -22.56 11.07
N PHE A 3 -28.62 -23.06 9.82
CA PHE A 3 -27.46 -22.91 8.94
C PHE A 3 -27.27 -21.51 8.36
N LEU A 4 -28.37 -20.75 8.18
CA LEU A 4 -28.30 -19.37 7.68
C LEU A 4 -27.51 -18.46 8.64
N MET A 5 -27.63 -18.73 9.94
CA MET A 5 -26.98 -17.93 10.97
C MET A 5 -25.46 -18.11 10.98
N PHE A 6 -24.98 -19.34 10.73
CA PHE A 6 -23.54 -19.60 10.60
C PHE A 6 -22.93 -18.96 9.35
N ILE A 7 -23.66 -18.96 8.22
CA ILE A 7 -23.20 -18.32 6.98
C ILE A 7 -23.09 -16.81 7.15
N LEU A 8 -24.07 -16.16 7.80
CA LEU A 8 -24.03 -14.73 8.10
C LEU A 8 -22.87 -14.35 9.04
N MET A 9 -22.57 -15.19 10.03
CA MET A 9 -21.45 -14.97 10.96
C MET A 9 -20.09 -15.06 10.26
N VAL A 10 -19.94 -16.00 9.32
CA VAL A 10 -18.71 -16.15 8.53
C VAL A 10 -18.52 -14.96 7.58
N ILE A 11 -19.57 -14.47 6.93
CA ILE A 11 -19.49 -13.29 6.05
C ILE A 11 -19.12 -12.03 6.85
N ALA A 12 -19.64 -11.86 8.08
CA ALA A 12 -19.28 -10.74 8.95
C ALA A 12 -17.82 -10.77 9.43
N ALA A 13 -17.19 -11.95 9.50
CA ALA A 13 -15.78 -12.09 9.84
C ALA A 13 -14.84 -11.70 8.69
N PHE A 14 -15.28 -11.80 7.43
CA PHE A 14 -14.47 -11.44 6.27
C PHE A 14 -14.53 -9.95 5.88
N THR A 15 -15.45 -9.16 6.44
CA THR A 15 -15.57 -7.72 6.13
C THR A 15 -14.50 -6.83 6.78
N VAL A 16 -13.58 -7.39 7.59
CA VAL A 16 -12.49 -6.62 8.22
C VAL A 16 -11.18 -6.59 7.43
N VAL A 17 -11.12 -7.21 6.24
CA VAL A 17 -10.00 -7.02 5.31
C VAL A 17 -10.37 -5.98 4.25
N LEU A 18 -10.87 -4.82 4.69
CA LEU A 18 -10.75 -3.62 3.89
C LEU A 18 -9.31 -3.15 4.10
N PRO A 19 -8.47 -3.07 3.05
CA PRO A 19 -7.20 -2.36 3.19
C PRO A 19 -7.59 -0.97 3.68
N VAL A 20 -7.09 -0.61 4.87
CA VAL A 20 -7.28 0.71 5.47
C VAL A 20 -7.06 1.71 4.35
N ARG A 21 -8.13 2.36 3.91
CA ARG A 21 -8.05 3.52 3.03
C ARG A 21 -7.12 4.48 3.74
N ASN A 22 -5.88 4.51 3.26
CA ASN A 22 -4.86 5.37 3.77
C ASN A 22 -5.46 6.78 3.81
N LYS A 23 -5.46 7.40 5.00
CA LYS A 23 -6.01 8.74 5.17
C LYS A 23 -5.44 9.64 4.06
N PRO A 24 -6.26 10.50 3.43
CA PRO A 24 -5.77 11.39 2.38
C PRO A 24 -4.66 12.27 2.99
N GLY A 25 -3.41 11.96 2.67
CA GLY A 25 -2.24 12.76 3.08
C GLY A 25 -1.07 12.01 3.71
N THR A 26 -1.18 10.74 4.12
CA THR A 26 -0.07 10.04 4.80
C THR A 26 0.30 8.74 4.10
N CYS A 27 1.04 8.84 3.00
CA CYS A 27 1.73 7.68 2.43
C CYS A 27 2.99 7.36 3.25
N SER A 28 3.44 6.12 3.16
CA SER A 28 4.62 5.60 3.83
C SER A 28 5.86 5.87 2.97
N LYS A 29 6.84 6.53 3.59
CA LYS A 29 8.13 6.92 3.01
C LYS A 29 9.01 5.69 2.78
N TRP A 30 10.16 5.87 2.14
CA TRP A 30 11.12 4.78 1.95
C TRP A 30 11.48 4.09 3.27
N LYS A 31 11.49 2.76 3.27
CA LYS A 31 11.63 1.87 4.44
C LYS A 31 10.54 2.02 5.52
N GLY A 32 9.54 2.86 5.28
CA GLY A 32 8.36 2.93 6.13
C GLY A 32 7.53 1.65 6.02
N LYS A 33 6.82 1.30 7.11
CA LYS A 33 5.98 0.09 7.15
C LYS A 33 4.85 0.18 6.13
N CYS A 34 4.50 -0.94 5.52
CA CYS A 34 3.40 -1.03 4.58
C CYS A 34 2.76 -2.43 4.61
N TYR A 35 1.52 -2.50 4.14
CA TYR A 35 0.76 -3.73 3.96
C TYR A 35 0.27 -3.90 2.51
N ALA A 36 0.05 -2.78 1.82
CA ALA A 36 -0.42 -2.73 0.45
C ALA A 36 0.38 -1.72 -0.39
N TYR A 37 0.24 -1.79 -1.71
CA TYR A 37 0.92 -0.89 -2.64
C TYR A 37 0.51 0.57 -2.40
N GLU A 38 -0.76 0.82 -2.14
CA GLU A 38 -1.35 2.13 -1.88
C GLU A 38 -0.83 2.75 -0.57
N ASP A 39 -0.19 1.95 0.29
CA ASP A 39 0.40 2.45 1.51
C ASP A 39 1.65 3.29 1.23
N CYS A 40 2.38 2.97 0.16
CA CYS A 40 3.65 3.60 -0.16
C CYS A 40 3.48 4.87 -0.99
N CYS A 41 4.38 5.83 -0.79
CA CYS A 41 4.44 7.03 -1.62
C CYS A 41 4.80 6.69 -3.08
N ARG A 42 4.68 7.68 -3.97
CA ARG A 42 5.01 7.55 -5.41
C ARG A 42 6.33 6.81 -5.62
N TYR A 43 6.46 6.05 -6.72
CA TYR A 43 7.67 5.31 -7.10
C TYR A 43 8.15 4.26 -6.07
N LEU A 44 7.37 3.99 -5.01
CA LEU A 44 7.62 2.94 -4.05
C LEU A 44 6.55 1.84 -4.14
N VAL A 45 6.94 0.62 -3.78
CA VAL A 45 6.08 -0.56 -3.71
C VAL A 45 6.18 -1.20 -2.33
N CYS A 46 5.15 -1.96 -1.95
CA CYS A 46 5.12 -2.75 -0.74
C CYS A 46 5.27 -4.25 -1.06
N PRO A 47 6.47 -4.84 -0.99
CA PRO A 47 6.64 -6.27 -1.13
C PRO A 47 6.11 -6.94 0.13
N THR A 48 5.21 -7.90 -0.04
CA THR A 48 4.56 -8.63 1.07
C THR A 48 5.57 -9.31 1.99
N TYR A 49 6.71 -9.74 1.45
CA TYR A 49 7.78 -10.38 2.22
C TYR A 49 8.63 -9.41 3.04
N GLU A 50 8.68 -8.11 2.71
CA GLU A 50 9.43 -7.12 3.50
C GLU A 50 8.56 -6.32 4.47
N GLY A 51 7.29 -6.10 4.13
CA GLY A 51 6.39 -5.26 4.92
C GLY A 51 6.84 -3.80 5.05
N ARG A 52 7.67 -3.32 4.10
CA ARG A 52 8.17 -1.94 4.04
C ARG A 52 8.27 -1.43 2.61
N CYS A 53 8.18 -0.11 2.46
CA CYS A 53 8.23 0.54 1.15
C CYS A 53 9.64 0.54 0.56
N VAL A 54 9.78 -0.03 -0.63
CA VAL A 54 11.03 -0.09 -1.40
C VAL A 54 10.82 0.49 -2.79
N LEU A 55 11.90 0.71 -3.54
CA LEU A 55 11.82 1.26 -4.90
C LEU A 55 10.97 0.35 -5.81
N LYS A 56 10.07 0.94 -6.61
CA LYS A 56 9.36 0.20 -7.68
C LYS A 56 10.42 -0.32 -8.66
N PRO A 57 10.55 -1.65 -8.86
CA PRO A 57 11.45 -2.18 -9.87
C PRO A 57 10.89 -1.93 -11.27
N GLY A 58 11.78 -1.72 -12.26
CA GLY A 58 11.42 -1.57 -13.66
C GLY A 58 11.34 -0.13 -14.15
N ILE A 59 10.69 0.06 -15.29
CA ILE A 59 10.58 1.35 -15.97
C ILE A 59 9.54 2.21 -15.25
N ILE A 60 9.93 3.44 -14.88
CA ILE A 60 9.03 4.45 -14.32
C ILE A 60 8.43 5.23 -15.48
N VAL A 61 7.13 5.07 -15.71
CA VAL A 61 6.39 5.85 -16.72
C VAL A 61 5.86 7.13 -16.05
N PRO A 62 6.29 8.33 -16.50
CA PRO A 62 5.77 9.58 -15.95
C PRO A 62 4.25 9.66 -16.09
N GLY A 63 3.56 9.96 -14.99
CA GLY A 63 2.10 10.11 -14.96
C GLY A 63 1.29 8.82 -14.72
N GLU A 64 1.92 7.64 -14.73
CA GLU A 64 1.24 6.37 -14.38
C GLU A 64 0.87 6.33 -12.89
N ASP A 65 1.78 6.80 -12.04
CA ASP A 65 1.62 6.81 -10.59
C ASP A 65 1.25 8.20 -10.07
N THR A 66 -0.01 8.37 -9.69
CA THR A 66 -0.58 9.64 -9.22
C THR A 66 -0.48 9.83 -7.70
N ARG A 67 0.06 8.86 -6.96
CA ARG A 67 0.24 8.93 -5.49
C ARG A 67 1.10 10.14 -5.10
N PRO A 68 0.98 10.67 -3.88
CA PRO A 68 1.82 11.78 -3.43
C PRO A 68 3.30 11.37 -3.35
N ILE A 69 4.19 12.34 -3.60
CA ILE A 69 5.61 12.23 -3.26
C ILE A 69 5.71 12.48 -1.75
N GLY A 70 6.24 11.52 -1.00
CA GLY A 70 6.39 11.67 0.46
C GLY A 70 7.55 12.59 0.84
N ASP A 71 7.55 13.13 2.06
CA ASP A 71 8.60 14.06 2.53
C ASP A 71 9.96 13.40 2.86
N GLY A 72 10.25 12.24 2.27
CA GLY A 72 11.51 11.51 2.49
C GLY A 72 11.66 10.85 3.87
N PRO A 73 12.70 10.02 4.09
CA PRO A 73 13.87 9.89 3.23
C PRO A 73 13.54 9.21 1.89
N PHE A 74 14.35 9.51 0.87
CA PHE A 74 14.24 8.91 -0.46
C PHE A 74 15.31 7.83 -0.64
N PRO A 75 15.04 6.79 -1.44
CA PRO A 75 16.04 5.79 -1.78
C PRO A 75 17.18 6.40 -2.62
N PRO A 76 18.36 5.76 -2.65
CA PRO A 76 19.43 6.13 -3.57
C PRO A 76 18.95 6.06 -5.03
N GLY A 77 19.23 7.11 -5.82
CA GLY A 77 18.86 7.20 -7.24
C GLY A 77 17.40 7.60 -7.51
N TYR A 78 16.80 8.43 -6.65
CA TYR A 78 15.36 8.77 -6.70
C TYR A 78 15.06 10.28 -6.72
N PRO A 79 14.18 10.76 -7.62
CA PRO A 79 13.96 10.27 -8.96
C PRO A 79 14.98 10.98 -9.88
N ASP A 80 16.11 10.35 -10.15
CA ASP A 80 17.03 10.86 -11.18
C ASP A 80 16.53 10.36 -12.54
N PHE A 81 16.07 11.28 -13.39
CA PHE A 81 15.65 11.02 -14.77
C PHE A 81 16.82 11.18 -15.73
#